data_AF-A0A6J7INZ8-F1
#
_entry.id   AF-A0A6J7INZ8-F1
#
_cell.length_a   1.000
_cell.length_b   1.000
_cell.length_c   1.000
_cell.angle_alpha   90.00
_cell.angle_beta   90.00
_cell.angle_gamma   90.00
#
_symmetry.space_group_name_H-M   'P 1'
#
loop_
_entity.id
_entity.type
_entity.pdbx_description
1 polymer ?
#
loop_
_entity_poly.entity_id
_entity_poly.type
_entity_poly.pdbx_seq_one_letter_code
_entity_poly.pdbx_strand_id
1 'polypeptide(L)'
;MAGLKLGTEASFTVQGRNGFGTGPASAPSAPALVVSGAAAPGARVATKTIGAWSGLKGSGAVKAKVGAGGTCKVAGAAVVMVKAGLCTVNVSRGKAKAQAVILVG
;
A
#
# COMPACT_ATOMS: atom_id res chain seq x y z
N MET A 1 -5.14 12.02 -6.66
CA MET A 1 -5.30 11.58 -5.26
C MET A 1 -3.91 11.30 -4.70
N ALA A 2 -3.32 12.28 -4.01
CA ALA A 2 -2.06 12.13 -3.29
C ALA A 2 -2.33 12.46 -1.82
N GLY A 3 -1.67 11.76 -0.90
CA GLY A 3 -1.80 12.02 0.54
C GLY A 3 -2.88 11.23 1.29
N LEU A 4 -3.48 10.19 0.70
CA LEU A 4 -4.34 9.29 1.47
C LEU A 4 -3.49 8.49 2.46
N LYS A 5 -3.97 8.39 3.71
CA LYS A 5 -3.30 7.65 4.76
C LYS A 5 -3.47 6.15 4.54
N LEU A 6 -2.35 5.44 4.42
CA LEU A 6 -2.33 3.98 4.32
C LEU A 6 -2.97 3.33 5.55
N GLY A 7 -3.64 2.19 5.34
CA GLY A 7 -4.35 1.44 6.38
C GLY A 7 -5.64 2.09 6.88
N THR A 8 -6.13 3.14 6.19
CA THR A 8 -7.40 3.80 6.51
C THR A 8 -8.40 3.54 5.39
N GLU A 9 -9.68 3.44 5.72
CA GLU A 9 -10.75 3.35 4.73
C GLU A 9 -11.06 4.73 4.16
N ALA A 10 -11.26 4.80 2.85
CA ALA A 10 -11.66 6.00 2.15
C ALA A 10 -12.90 5.73 1.30
N SER A 11 -13.78 6.72 1.25
CA SER A 11 -14.93 6.74 0.34
C SER A 11 -14.76 7.92 -0.62
N PHE A 12 -15.26 7.77 -1.84
CA PHE A 12 -15.14 8.80 -2.87
C PHE A 12 -16.52 9.27 -3.31
N THR A 13 -16.64 10.58 -3.54
CA THR A 13 -17.81 11.22 -4.16
C THR A 13 -17.35 11.96 -5.40
N VAL A 14 -18.20 12.03 -6.42
CA VAL A 14 -17.92 12.77 -7.65
C VAL A 14 -18.93 13.90 -7.84
N GLN A 15 -18.49 15.00 -8.44
CA GLN A 15 -19.33 16.12 -8.88
C GLN A 15 -19.00 16.44 -10.34
N GLY A 16 -20.04 16.60 -11.15
CA GLY A 16 -19.91 17.08 -12.52
C GLY A 16 -19.88 18.60 -12.57
N ARG A 17 -19.02 19.19 -13.41
CA ARG A 17 -18.98 20.64 -13.66
C ARG A 17 -19.01 20.92 -15.15
N ASN A 18 -19.83 21.88 -15.56
CA ASN A 18 -19.91 22.38 -16.94
C ASN A 18 -19.92 23.92 -16.97
N GLY A 19 -20.09 24.51 -18.16
CA GLY A 19 -20.13 25.97 -18.33
C GLY A 19 -21.28 26.68 -17.60
N PHE A 20 -22.29 25.93 -17.14
CA PHE A 20 -23.42 26.43 -16.37
C PHE A 20 -23.26 26.27 -14.84
N GLY A 21 -22.20 25.59 -14.38
CA GLY A 21 -21.89 25.44 -12.96
C GLY A 21 -21.54 24.01 -12.54
N THR A 22 -21.56 23.76 -11.23
CA THR A 22 -21.29 22.46 -10.62
C THR A 22 -22.61 21.82 -10.20
N GLY A 23 -22.85 20.58 -10.63
CA GLY A 23 -24.01 19.80 -10.20
C GLY A 23 -23.87 19.22 -8.78
N PRO A 24 -24.91 18.54 -8.28
CA PRO A 24 -24.88 17.92 -6.96
C PRO A 24 -23.82 16.82 -6.86
N ALA A 25 -23.34 16.55 -5.64
CA ALA A 25 -22.48 15.42 -5.35
C ALA A 25 -23.23 14.09 -5.51
N SER A 26 -22.52 13.05 -5.93
CA SER A 26 -23.00 11.68 -5.83
C SER A 26 -23.12 11.23 -4.36
N ALA A 27 -23.88 10.15 -4.13
CA ALA A 27 -23.71 9.36 -2.91
C ALA A 27 -22.25 8.88 -2.76
N PRO A 28 -21.75 8.71 -1.52
CA PRO A 28 -20.42 8.15 -1.30
C PRO A 28 -20.33 6.71 -1.79
N SER A 29 -19.17 6.34 -2.33
CA SER A 29 -18.86 4.94 -2.62
C SER A 29 -18.88 4.08 -1.36
N ALA A 30 -18.92 2.75 -1.54
CA ALA A 30 -18.54 1.84 -0.46
C ALA A 30 -17.11 2.17 0.03
N PRO A 31 -16.81 2.00 1.33
CA PRO A 31 -15.49 2.26 1.86
C PRO A 31 -14.47 1.27 1.27
N ALA A 32 -13.31 1.79 0.87
CA ALA A 32 -12.19 1.00 0.36
C ALA A 32 -10.95 1.24 1.22
N LEU A 33 -10.24 0.15 1.56
CA LEU A 33 -9.00 0.25 2.32
C LEU A 33 -7.86 0.78 1.45
N VAL A 34 -7.18 1.82 1.92
CA VAL A 34 -6.03 2.39 1.24
C VAL A 34 -4.78 1.56 1.57
N VAL A 35 -4.20 0.91 0.56
CA VAL A 35 -2.99 0.09 0.69
C VAL A 35 -1.96 0.43 -0.40
N SER A 36 -0.70 0.08 -0.15
CA SER A 36 0.40 0.25 -1.10
C SER A 36 0.41 -0.84 -2.17
N GLY A 37 -0.12 -2.02 -1.85
CA GLY A 37 -0.23 -3.15 -2.76
C GLY A 37 -1.05 -4.28 -2.14
N ALA A 38 -1.26 -5.35 -2.92
CA ALA A 38 -1.99 -6.54 -2.49
C ALA A 38 -1.24 -7.80 -2.95
N ALA A 39 -1.39 -8.90 -2.20
CA ALA A 39 -0.80 -10.20 -2.53
C ALA A 39 -1.60 -11.35 -1.89
N ALA A 40 -1.59 -12.52 -2.52
CA ALA A 40 -2.24 -13.70 -1.96
C ALA A 40 -1.47 -14.29 -0.76
N PRO A 41 -2.12 -15.01 0.17
CA PRO A 41 -1.45 -15.85 1.16
C PRO A 41 -0.48 -16.84 0.49
N GLY A 42 0.69 -17.06 1.09
CA GLY A 42 1.76 -17.89 0.52
C GLY A 42 2.62 -17.21 -0.55
N ALA A 43 2.19 -16.06 -1.08
CA ALA A 43 2.96 -15.36 -2.10
C ALA A 43 4.32 -14.88 -1.58
N ARG A 44 5.32 -14.92 -2.45
CA ARG A 44 6.64 -14.30 -2.25
C ARG A 44 6.72 -13.03 -3.08
N VAL A 45 6.75 -11.88 -2.42
CA VAL A 45 6.89 -10.58 -3.08
C VAL A 45 8.31 -10.07 -2.88
N ALA A 46 9.02 -9.76 -3.97
CA ALA A 46 10.38 -9.24 -3.89
C ALA A 46 10.42 -7.89 -3.13
N THR A 47 11.45 -7.67 -2.30
CA THR A 47 11.60 -6.42 -1.54
C THR A 47 11.73 -5.19 -2.42
N LYS A 48 12.22 -5.37 -3.66
CA LYS A 48 12.27 -4.31 -4.67
C LYS A 48 10.87 -3.87 -5.12
N THR A 49 9.96 -4.82 -5.31
CA THR A 49 8.55 -4.56 -5.65
C THR A 49 7.85 -3.82 -4.51
N ILE A 50 8.08 -4.27 -3.26
CA ILE A 50 7.54 -3.58 -2.07
C ILE A 50 8.13 -2.17 -1.94
N GLY A 51 9.41 -2.01 -2.26
CA GLY A 51 10.06 -0.72 -2.38
C GLY A 51 9.34 0.21 -3.37
N ALA A 52 9.00 -0.30 -4.55
CA ALA A 52 8.24 0.47 -5.53
C ALA A 52 6.83 0.85 -5.02
N TRP A 53 6.10 -0.08 -4.41
CA TRP A 53 4.77 0.17 -3.81
C TRP A 53 4.80 1.23 -2.70
N SER A 54 5.85 1.26 -1.89
CA SER A 54 6.04 2.27 -0.84
C SER A 54 6.43 3.66 -1.38
N GLY A 55 6.70 3.81 -2.68
CA GLY A 55 7.25 5.03 -3.26
C GLY A 55 8.75 5.25 -2.97
N LEU A 56 9.48 4.21 -2.55
CA LEU A 56 10.92 4.29 -2.24
C LEU A 56 11.72 4.56 -3.53
N LYS A 57 12.23 5.79 -3.67
CA LYS A 57 13.00 6.23 -4.84
C LYS A 57 14.41 5.63 -4.90
N GLY A 58 14.99 5.64 -6.11
CA GLY A 58 16.38 5.28 -6.38
C GLY A 58 16.61 3.83 -6.84
N SER A 59 17.84 3.55 -7.28
CA SER A 59 18.29 2.25 -7.76
C SER A 59 19.17 1.57 -6.72
N GLY A 60 19.05 0.23 -6.57
CA GLY A 60 19.86 -0.56 -5.65
C GLY A 60 19.05 -1.45 -4.70
N ALA A 61 19.77 -2.19 -3.85
CA ALA A 61 19.21 -3.17 -2.93
C ALA A 61 18.25 -2.53 -1.92
N VAL A 62 17.11 -3.21 -1.69
CA VAL A 62 16.09 -2.78 -0.73
C VAL A 62 16.12 -3.69 0.48
N LYS A 63 16.37 -3.10 1.64
CA LYS A 63 16.23 -3.78 2.93
C LYS A 63 14.79 -3.64 3.39
N ALA A 64 14.15 -4.75 3.75
CA ALA A 64 12.79 -4.78 4.28
C ALA A 64 12.81 -5.25 5.73
N LYS A 65 11.90 -4.70 6.55
CA LYS A 65 11.59 -5.14 7.90
C LYS A 65 10.08 -5.15 8.07
N VAL A 66 9.52 -6.32 8.34
CA VAL A 66 8.09 -6.47 8.63
C VAL A 66 7.77 -5.97 10.04
N GLY A 67 6.58 -5.41 10.23
CA GLY A 67 6.03 -5.05 11.54
C GLY A 67 5.64 -6.29 12.36
N ALA A 68 5.36 -6.08 13.65
CA ALA A 68 4.82 -7.12 14.51
C ALA A 68 3.40 -7.52 14.03
N GLY A 69 3.07 -8.81 14.06
CA GLY A 69 1.72 -9.30 13.69
C GLY A 69 1.69 -10.62 12.91
N GLY A 70 2.83 -11.10 12.42
CA GLY A 70 2.95 -12.43 11.82
C GLY A 70 2.22 -12.64 10.47
N THR A 71 1.53 -11.61 9.94
CA THR A 71 0.86 -11.64 8.63
C THR A 71 1.85 -11.91 7.49
N CYS A 72 3.09 -11.46 7.66
CA CYS A 72 4.16 -11.62 6.68
C CYS A 72 5.52 -11.71 7.37
N LYS A 73 6.50 -12.28 6.69
CA LYS A 73 7.89 -12.39 7.16
C LYS A 73 8.89 -12.08 6.06
N VAL A 74 10.03 -11.50 6.42
CA VAL A 74 11.14 -11.32 5.48
C VAL A 74 11.88 -12.65 5.32
N ALA A 75 12.12 -13.08 4.09
CA ALA A 75 12.92 -14.25 3.75
C ALA A 75 13.88 -13.88 2.61
N GLY A 76 15.13 -13.57 2.96
CA GLY A 76 16.12 -13.07 2.01
C GLY A 76 15.68 -11.77 1.35
N ALA A 77 15.67 -11.74 0.01
CA ALA A 77 15.25 -10.59 -0.79
C ALA A 77 13.74 -10.55 -1.10
N ALA A 78 12.92 -11.31 -0.37
CA ALA A 78 11.47 -11.32 -0.50
C ALA A 78 10.76 -11.19 0.85
N VAL A 79 9.50 -10.77 0.81
CA VAL A 79 8.55 -10.89 1.92
C VAL A 79 7.54 -11.97 1.56
N VAL A 80 7.41 -12.96 2.45
CA VAL A 80 6.47 -14.07 2.34
C VAL A 80 5.19 -13.68 3.07
N MET A 81 4.06 -13.78 2.40
CA MET A 81 2.74 -13.59 2.99
C MET A 81 2.34 -14.88 3.72
N VAL A 82 2.16 -14.82 5.03
CA VAL A 82 1.96 -16.01 5.88
C VAL A 82 0.48 -16.29 6.11
N LYS A 83 -0.33 -15.26 6.34
CA LYS A 83 -1.77 -15.35 6.54
C LYS A 83 -2.47 -14.10 6.03
N ALA A 84 -3.79 -14.18 5.86
CA ALA A 84 -4.61 -13.02 5.49
C ALA A 84 -4.53 -11.90 6.54
N GLY A 85 -4.74 -10.66 6.08
CA GLY A 85 -4.72 -9.45 6.88
C GLY A 85 -3.76 -8.39 6.33
N LEU A 86 -3.46 -7.38 7.14
CA LEU A 86 -2.53 -6.32 6.75
C LEU A 86 -1.09 -6.66 7.14
N CYS A 87 -0.19 -6.48 6.19
CA CYS A 87 1.25 -6.62 6.35
C CYS A 87 1.91 -5.24 6.20
N THR A 88 2.43 -4.71 7.30
CA THR A 88 3.21 -3.46 7.27
C THR A 88 4.68 -3.77 7.07
N VAL A 89 5.29 -3.19 6.05
CA VAL A 89 6.71 -3.39 5.70
C VAL A 89 7.43 -2.06 5.68
N ASN A 90 8.41 -1.90 6.55
CA ASN A 90 9.35 -0.77 6.49
C ASN A 90 10.46 -1.14 5.51
N VAL A 91 10.68 -0.29 4.52
CA VAL A 91 11.70 -0.50 3.49
C VAL A 91 12.73 0.62 3.51
N SER A 92 13.97 0.28 3.18
CA SER A 92 15.05 1.26 3.12
C SER A 92 16.07 0.96 2.03
N ARG A 93 16.64 2.04 1.48
CA ARG A 93 17.70 2.02 0.47
C ARG A 93 18.66 3.15 0.78
N GLY A 94 19.85 2.81 1.27
CA GLY A 94 20.78 3.81 1.83
C GLY A 94 20.10 4.63 2.93
N LYS A 95 20.06 5.96 2.75
CA LYS A 95 19.39 6.89 3.67
C LYS A 95 17.87 7.00 3.45
N ALA A 96 17.35 6.59 2.29
CA ALA A 96 15.92 6.64 2.01
C ALA A 96 15.16 5.59 2.82
N LYS A 97 14.05 6.00 3.43
CA LYS A 97 13.13 5.17 4.21
C LYS A 97 11.71 5.37 3.68
N ALA A 98 10.93 4.30 3.64
CA ALA A 98 9.50 4.35 3.34
C ALA A 98 8.77 3.19 4.03
N GLN A 99 7.45 3.24 4.01
CA GLN A 99 6.60 2.20 4.58
C GLN A 99 5.57 1.78 3.51
N ALA A 100 5.38 0.47 3.37
CA ALA A 100 4.30 -0.12 2.60
C ALA A 100 3.29 -0.79 3.54
N VAL A 101 2.01 -0.68 3.22
CA VAL A 101 0.96 -1.51 3.79
C VAL A 101 0.45 -2.42 2.68
N ILE A 102 0.52 -3.72 2.88
CA ILE A 102 0.12 -4.72 1.90
C ILE A 102 -1.12 -5.44 2.42
N LEU A 103 -2.17 -5.48 1.60
CA LEU A 103 -3.32 -6.33 1.86
C LEU A 103 -2.99 -7.77 1.47
N VAL A 104 -3.07 -8.69 2.43
CA VAL A 104 -3.01 -10.13 2.19
C VAL A 104 -4.42 -10.68 2.21
N GLY A 105 -4.92 -11.10 1.06
CA GLY A 105 -6.29 -11.56 0.87
C GLY A 105 -6.34 -12.72 -0.10
#